data_AF-U6DAQ7-F1
#
_entry.id   AF-U6DAQ7-F1
#
_cell.length_a   1.000
_cell.length_b   1.000
_cell.length_c   1.000
_cell.angle_alpha   90.00
_cell.angle_beta   90.00
_cell.angle_gamma   90.00
#
_symmetry.space_group_name_H-M   'P 1'
#
loop_
_entity.id
_entity.type
_entity.pdbx_description
1 polymer ?
#
loop_
_entity_poly.entity_id
_entity_poly.type
_entity_poly.pdbx_seq_one_letter_code
_entity_poly.pdbx_strand_id
1 'polypeptide(L)'
;VEREWIQAGHPFQLRCAHSAFSHARPKHEAPTFLLFLDCVWQLGHQFPLSLEFGEGLLLALFEHAYASPFGTFLCSSEKER
;
A
#
# COMPACT_ATOMS: atom_id res chain seq x y z
N VAL A 1 -6.61 2.49 -6.19
CA VAL A 1 -5.81 2.96 -5.05
C VAL A 1 -6.25 4.34 -4.60
N GLU A 2 -6.21 5.36 -5.47
CA GLU A 2 -6.63 6.74 -5.15
C GLU A 2 -7.97 6.84 -4.41
N ARG A 3 -9.05 6.33 -5.01
CA ARG A 3 -10.40 6.42 -4.42
C ARG A 3 -10.56 5.61 -3.13
N GLU A 4 -10.28 4.31 -3.21
CA GLU A 4 -10.63 3.35 -2.15
C GLU A 4 -9.64 3.31 -0.98
N TRP A 5 -8.43 3.83 -1.16
CA TRP A 5 -7.41 3.82 -0.11
C TRP A 5 -7.00 5.22 0.30
N ILE A 6 -6.74 6.12 -0.65
CA ILE A 6 -6.27 7.47 -0.31
C ILE A 6 -7.46 8.36 0.11
N GLN A 7 -8.47 8.53 -0.75
CA GLN A 7 -9.64 9.36 -0.46
C GLN A 7 -10.53 8.77 0.65
N ALA A 8 -10.57 7.45 0.77
CA ALA A 8 -11.25 6.75 1.88
C ALA A 8 -10.52 6.88 3.24
N GLY A 9 -9.33 7.48 3.27
CA GLY A 9 -8.61 7.79 4.51
C GLY A 9 -7.83 6.62 5.11
N HIS A 10 -7.30 5.70 4.29
CA HIS A 10 -6.39 4.68 4.80
C HIS A 10 -5.13 5.34 5.36
N PRO A 11 -4.78 5.15 6.65
CA PRO A 11 -3.69 5.89 7.28
C PRO A 11 -2.34 5.25 6.96
N PHE A 12 -1.88 5.39 5.72
CA PHE A 12 -0.62 4.82 5.22
C PHE A 12 0.58 5.18 6.10
N GLN A 13 0.70 6.42 6.55
CA GLN A 13 1.80 6.83 7.43
C GLN A 13 1.80 6.09 8.78
N LEU A 14 0.65 5.89 9.41
CA LEU A 14 0.58 5.18 10.70
C LEU A 14 0.77 3.67 10.54
N ARG A 15 0.32 3.09 9.42
CA ARG A 15 0.33 1.64 9.19
C ARG A 15 1.62 1.15 8.52
N CYS A 16 2.28 1.99 7.73
CA CYS A 16 3.40 1.58 6.86
C CYS A 16 4.76 2.16 7.28
N ALA A 17 4.83 3.28 8.03
CA ALA A 17 6.08 4.02 8.26
C ALA A 17 7.19 3.28 9.04
N HIS A 18 6.88 2.24 9.82
CA HIS A 18 7.89 1.46 10.54
C HIS A 18 7.80 -0.05 10.31
N SER A 19 6.73 -0.54 9.67
CA SER A 19 6.38 -1.97 9.72
C SER A 19 7.27 -2.90 8.88
N ALA A 20 7.96 -2.42 7.84
CA ALA A 20 8.78 -3.28 6.98
C ALA A 20 10.15 -3.64 7.61
N PHE A 21 10.65 -2.81 8.53
CA PHE A 21 12.01 -2.94 9.10
C PHE A 21 12.08 -2.86 10.63
N SER A 22 10.97 -2.54 11.31
CA SER A 22 10.90 -2.49 12.78
C SER A 22 10.53 -3.85 13.37
N HIS A 23 11.25 -4.26 14.42
CA HIS A 23 10.85 -5.40 15.24
C HIS A 23 9.77 -5.07 16.28
N ALA A 24 9.42 -3.79 16.44
CA ALA A 24 8.30 -3.38 17.28
C ALA A 24 6.99 -3.72 16.56
N ARG A 25 6.00 -4.25 17.29
CA ARG A 25 4.63 -4.43 16.79
C ARG A 25 3.69 -3.48 17.53
N PRO A 26 3.62 -2.19 17.15
CA PRO A 26 2.63 -1.29 17.71
C PRO A 26 1.23 -1.89 17.48
N LYS A 27 0.33 -1.74 18.46
CA LYS A 27 -1.07 -2.22 18.37
C LYS A 27 -1.83 -1.72 17.12
N HIS A 28 -1.33 -0.65 16.50
CA HIS A 28 -1.91 -0.02 15.33
C HIS A 28 -1.09 -0.24 14.06
N GLU A 29 -0.11 -1.13 13.99
CA GLU A 29 0.50 -1.50 12.71
C GLU A 29 -0.18 -2.75 12.15
N ALA A 30 -0.64 -2.65 10.91
CA ALA A 30 -1.25 -3.76 10.19
C ALA A 30 -0.88 -3.65 8.71
N PRO A 31 -0.35 -4.71 8.08
CA PRO A 31 0.09 -4.68 6.69
C PRO A 31 -1.09 -4.81 5.71
N THR A 32 -2.19 -4.08 5.94
CA THR A 32 -3.44 -4.23 5.20
C THR A 32 -3.28 -3.92 3.71
N PHE A 33 -2.49 -2.89 3.37
CA PHE A 33 -2.20 -2.57 1.98
C PHE A 33 -1.31 -3.61 1.30
N LEU A 34 -0.28 -4.13 2.00
CA LEU A 34 0.54 -5.22 1.51
C LEU A 34 -0.28 -6.50 1.25
N LEU A 35 -1.20 -6.86 2.14
CA LEU A 35 -2.11 -8.00 1.95
C LEU A 35 -3.02 -7.80 0.73
N PHE A 36 -3.47 -6.57 0.50
CA PHE A 36 -4.22 -6.23 -0.71
C PHE A 36 -3.36 -6.42 -1.97
N LEU A 37 -2.11 -5.93 -1.99
CA LEU A 37 -1.20 -6.12 -3.13
C LEU A 37 -0.92 -7.61 -3.39
N ASP A 38 -0.70 -8.40 -2.34
CA ASP A 38 -0.53 -9.85 -2.45
C ASP A 38 -1.77 -10.50 -3.08
N CYS A 39 -2.97 -10.16 -2.63
CA CYS A 39 -4.21 -10.67 -3.23
C CYS A 39 -4.33 -10.32 -4.73
N VAL A 40 -3.94 -9.11 -5.14
CA VAL A 40 -3.94 -8.71 -6.56
C VAL A 40 -2.90 -9.50 -7.35
N TRP A 41 -1.72 -9.75 -6.79
CA TRP A 41 -0.69 -10.58 -7.39
C TRP A 41 -1.18 -12.03 -7.60
N GLN A 42 -1.81 -12.63 -6.58
CA GLN A 42 -2.40 -13.96 -6.67
C GLN A 42 -3.47 -14.04 -7.77
N LEU A 43 -4.30 -13.00 -7.91
CA LEU A 43 -5.29 -12.91 -9.00
C LEU A 43 -4.61 -12.80 -10.37
N GLY A 44 -3.53 -12.02 -10.50
CA GLY A 44 -2.75 -11.94 -11.73
C GLY A 44 -2.15 -13.28 -12.14
N HIS A 45 -1.71 -14.10 -11.18
CA HIS A 45 -1.23 -15.45 -11.44
C HIS A 45 -2.32 -16.41 -11.87
N GLN A 46 -3.50 -16.33 -11.26
CA GLN A 46 -4.65 -17.18 -11.64
C GLN A 46 -5.24 -16.77 -13.00
N PHE A 47 -5.16 -15.48 -13.36
CA PHE A 47 -5.74 -14.93 -14.57
C PHE A 47 -4.76 -14.03 -15.34
N PRO A 48 -3.75 -14.59 -16.03
CA PRO A 48 -2.66 -13.83 -16.64
C PRO A 48 -3.07 -12.81 -17.72
N LEU A 49 -4.27 -12.94 -18.29
CA LEU A 49 -4.80 -12.06 -19.34
C LEU A 49 -5.91 -11.12 -18.85
N SER A 50 -6.24 -11.15 -17.56
CA SER A 50 -7.33 -10.34 -16.99
C SER A 50 -6.87 -9.01 -16.40
N LEU A 51 -5.57 -8.83 -16.19
CA LEU A 51 -4.97 -7.59 -15.71
C LEU A 51 -4.13 -6.95 -16.81
N GLU A 52 -4.32 -5.66 -17.02
CA GLU A 52 -3.53 -4.87 -17.98
C GLU A 52 -2.13 -4.53 -17.46
N PHE A 53 -1.96 -4.53 -16.13
CA PHE A 53 -0.70 -4.22 -15.46
C PHE A 53 -0.01 -5.48 -14.94
N GLY A 54 1.32 -5.45 -14.94
CA GLY A 54 2.16 -6.53 -14.41
C GLY A 54 2.61 -6.30 -12.97
N GLU A 55 3.41 -7.25 -12.47
CA GLU A 55 4.01 -7.23 -11.13
C GLU A 55 4.79 -5.95 -10.82
N GLY A 56 5.45 -5.35 -11.82
CA GLY A 56 6.21 -4.12 -11.65
C GLY A 56 5.39 -2.96 -11.09
N LEU A 57 4.09 -2.86 -11.41
CA LEU A 57 3.22 -1.84 -10.82
C LEU A 57 2.95 -2.11 -9.33
N LEU A 58 2.78 -3.38 -8.95
CA LEU A 58 2.54 -3.76 -7.55
C LEU A 58 3.77 -3.48 -6.69
N LEU A 59 4.97 -3.77 -7.20
CA LEU A 59 6.23 -3.44 -6.53
C LEU A 59 6.42 -1.94 -6.36
N ALA A 60 6.14 -1.14 -7.41
CA ALA A 60 6.19 0.31 -7.30
C ALA A 60 5.19 0.83 -6.25
N LEU A 61 3.96 0.33 -6.22
CA LEU A 61 2.97 0.70 -5.20
C LEU A 61 3.45 0.34 -3.78
N PHE A 62 4.07 -0.82 -3.60
CA PHE A 62 4.66 -1.22 -2.33
C PHE A 62 5.79 -0.28 -1.90
N GLU A 63 6.77 -0.02 -2.78
CA GLU A 63 7.90 0.86 -2.48
C GLU A 63 7.42 2.28 -2.12
N HIS A 64 6.48 2.82 -2.87
CA HIS A 64 5.94 4.16 -2.59
C HIS A 64 5.12 4.22 -1.29
N ALA A 65 4.44 3.13 -0.90
CA ALA A 65 3.66 3.07 0.33
C ALA A 65 4.50 2.79 1.60
N TYR A 66 5.61 2.04 1.47
CA TYR A 66 6.40 1.55 2.62
C TYR A 66 7.83 2.13 2.72
N ALA A 67 8.44 2.58 1.62
CA ALA A 67 9.82 3.10 1.60
C ALA A 67 9.93 4.63 1.52
N SER A 68 8.82 5.33 1.24
CA SER A 68 8.66 6.80 1.14
C SER A 68 9.94 7.65 0.93
N PRO A 69 10.27 7.99 -0.33
CA PRO A 69 10.95 9.25 -0.66
C PRO A 69 9.99 10.34 -1.17
N PHE A 70 8.73 10.04 -1.48
CA PHE A 70 7.80 10.99 -2.12
C PHE A 70 6.44 11.04 -1.42
N GLY A 71 5.97 12.27 -1.17
CA GLY A 71 4.79 12.60 -0.36
C GLY A 71 3.42 12.22 -0.89
N THR A 72 3.31 11.31 -1.86
CA THR A 72 2.02 10.85 -2.41
C THR A 72 1.20 10.04 -1.39
N PHE A 73 1.86 9.37 -0.45
CA PHE A 73 1.20 8.57 0.61
C PHE A 73 1.38 9.17 2.03
N LEU A 74 1.76 10.46 2.13
CA LEU A 74 2.10 11.11 3.40
C LEU A 74 0.91 11.70 4.17
N CYS A 75 -0.30 11.74 3.62
CA CYS A 75 -1.42 12.42 4.28
C CYS A 75 -2.47 11.41 4.74
N SER A 76 -2.91 11.52 6.00
CA SER A 76 -3.88 10.61 6.62
C SER A 76 -5.33 10.98 6.27
N SER A 77 -5.53 12.09 5.54
CA SER A 77 -6.82 12.52 5.01
C SER A 77 -6.64 13.54 3.88
N GLU A 78 -7.67 13.73 3.04
CA GLU A 78 -7.74 14.86 2.09
C GLU A 78 -7.60 16.22 2.79
N LYS A 79 -7.95 16.29 4.09
CA LYS A 79 -7.83 17.48 4.92
C LYS A 79 -6.38 17.84 5.28
N GLU A 80 -5.46 16.89 5.15
CA GLU A 80 -4.02 17.08 5.41
C GLU A 80 -3.20 17.22 4.12
N ARG A 81 -3.85 17.15 2.94
CA ARG A 81 -3.23 17.34 1.61
C ARG A 81 -3.55 18.73 1.07
#